data_AF-A0A414CL02-F1
#
_entry.id   AF-A0A414CL02-F1
#
_cell.length_a   1.000
_cell.length_b   1.000
_cell.length_c   1.000
_cell.angle_alpha   90.00
_cell.angle_beta   90.00
_cell.angle_gamma   90.00
#
_symmetry.space_group_name_H-M   'P 1'
#
loop_
_entity.id
_entity.type
_entity.pdbx_description
1 polymer ?
#
loop_
_entity_poly.entity_id
_entity_poly.type
_entity_poly.pdbx_seq_one_letter_code
_entity_poly.pdbx_strand_id
1 'polypeptide(L)'
;MENLDKIVDLITDRLMDKIQVETHKASVFVIGAFDIPEIVSKEGYQVVKQSSSADIILVESIGFDAMMRIASLCPLNADEAVVIKSLLKGKKVLVPVESFDFHQFKQTSKALLFQDLQEQYEKLLRYGVQFYKKEELLSLLEESTCGENNKPLNDVTKNETQPKSVEKVGLLTEKKLIEMNLSDHDRIRIKKGMIVTALAKDYLKRHNIIIEE
;
A
#
# COMPACT_ATOMS: atom_id res chain seq x y z
N MET A 1 36.36 -25.49 39.41
CA MET A 1 35.60 -24.36 38.87
C MET A 1 35.96 -24.09 37.41
N GLU A 2 37.24 -24.18 37.02
CA GLU A 2 37.74 -23.92 35.64
C GLU A 2 37.07 -24.69 34.47
N ASN A 3 36.43 -25.83 34.72
CA ASN A 3 35.73 -26.58 33.66
C ASN A 3 34.34 -26.03 33.33
N LEU A 4 33.71 -25.32 34.26
CA LEU A 4 32.38 -24.76 34.05
C LEU A 4 32.48 -23.50 33.18
N ASP A 5 33.51 -22.69 33.42
CA ASP A 5 33.82 -21.50 32.64
C ASP A 5 34.15 -21.86 31.18
N LYS A 6 34.94 -22.91 30.95
CA LYS A 6 35.22 -23.41 29.58
C LYS A 6 33.99 -23.89 28.84
N ILE A 7 33.03 -24.49 29.53
CA ILE A 7 31.77 -24.94 28.93
C ILE A 7 30.89 -23.74 28.59
N VAL A 8 30.84 -22.74 29.48
CA VAL A 8 30.14 -21.48 29.22
C VAL A 8 30.74 -20.79 28.01
N ASP A 9 32.06 -20.67 27.92
CA ASP A 9 32.74 -20.07 26.77
C ASP A 9 32.41 -20.82 25.47
N LEU A 10 32.47 -22.17 25.46
CA LEU A 10 32.14 -22.96 24.28
C LEU A 10 30.68 -22.81 23.83
N ILE A 11 29.76 -22.68 24.78
CA ILE A 11 28.34 -22.43 24.50
C ILE A 11 28.18 -21.01 23.97
N THR A 12 28.89 -20.03 24.53
CA THR A 12 28.84 -18.63 24.13
C THR A 12 29.39 -18.46 22.73
N ASP A 13 30.52 -19.09 22.41
CA ASP A 13 31.10 -19.11 21.07
C ASP A 13 30.17 -19.79 20.07
N ARG A 14 29.57 -20.94 20.42
CA ARG A 14 28.57 -21.58 19.54
C ARG A 14 27.30 -20.77 19.35
N LEU A 15 26.86 -20.04 20.38
CA LEU A 15 25.71 -19.13 20.29
C LEU A 15 26.07 -17.90 19.47
N MET A 16 27.28 -17.35 19.63
CA MET A 16 27.78 -16.24 18.84
C MET A 16 27.98 -16.63 17.39
N ASP A 17 28.52 -17.81 17.08
CA ASP A 17 28.59 -18.35 15.72
C ASP A 17 27.19 -18.52 15.13
N LYS A 18 26.19 -18.97 15.92
CA LYS A 18 24.79 -19.08 15.46
C LYS A 18 24.09 -17.73 15.28
N ILE A 19 24.52 -16.69 16.00
CA ILE A 19 24.02 -15.32 15.84
C ILE A 19 24.76 -14.61 14.67
N GLN A 20 26.03 -14.97 14.43
CA GLN A 20 26.87 -14.46 13.35
C GLN A 20 26.61 -15.10 12.00
N VAL A 21 25.91 -16.25 11.94
CA VAL A 21 25.18 -16.65 10.72
C VAL A 21 24.06 -15.63 10.56
N GLU A 22 24.45 -14.53 9.92
CA GLU A 22 23.69 -13.34 9.56
C GLU A 22 22.20 -13.53 9.78
N THR A 23 21.64 -12.82 10.76
CA THR A 23 20.21 -12.53 10.83
C THR A 23 19.84 -11.76 9.56
N HIS A 24 19.69 -12.48 8.45
CA HIS A 24 19.19 -11.95 7.22
C HIS A 24 17.80 -11.39 7.51
N LYS A 25 17.57 -10.16 7.05
CA LYS A 25 16.23 -9.60 6.96
C LYS A 25 15.38 -10.48 6.02
N ALA A 26 14.09 -10.17 5.90
CA ALA A 26 13.12 -10.93 5.08
C ALA A 26 13.66 -11.33 3.69
N SER A 27 13.21 -12.47 3.17
CA SER A 27 13.65 -12.97 1.87
C SER A 27 12.94 -12.24 0.72
N VAL A 28 13.70 -11.80 -0.29
CA VAL A 28 13.19 -10.98 -1.41
C VAL A 28 13.40 -11.70 -2.74
N PHE A 29 12.35 -11.78 -3.56
CA PHE A 29 12.45 -12.21 -4.96
C PHE A 29 12.28 -11.01 -5.87
N VAL A 30 13.25 -10.78 -6.74
CA VAL A 30 13.26 -9.63 -7.66
C VAL A 30 12.82 -10.06 -9.06
N ILE A 31 11.88 -9.33 -9.64
CA ILE A 31 11.41 -9.48 -11.02
C ILE A 31 11.86 -8.25 -11.81
N GLY A 32 12.72 -8.43 -12.80
CA GLY A 32 13.30 -7.35 -13.61
C GLY A 32 14.82 -7.28 -13.52
N ALA A 33 15.39 -6.15 -13.93
CA ALA A 33 16.81 -5.92 -14.19
C ALA A 33 17.27 -4.62 -13.51
N PHE A 34 18.45 -4.45 -12.91
CA PHE A 34 19.56 -5.33 -12.49
C PHE A 34 20.23 -4.79 -11.20
N ASP A 35 19.84 -3.60 -10.70
CA ASP A 35 20.60 -2.87 -9.68
C ASP A 35 20.02 -3.07 -8.27
N ILE A 36 18.71 -3.33 -8.19
CA ILE A 36 18.01 -3.53 -6.93
C ILE A 36 18.51 -4.77 -6.16
N PRO A 37 18.81 -5.92 -6.80
CA PRO A 37 19.38 -7.06 -6.08
C PRO A 37 20.65 -6.72 -5.31
N GLU A 38 21.51 -5.85 -5.84
CA GLU A 38 22.74 -5.43 -5.16
C GLU A 38 22.46 -4.50 -3.97
N ILE A 39 21.53 -3.55 -4.12
CA ILE A 39 21.13 -2.62 -3.06
C ILE A 39 20.50 -3.39 -1.89
N VAL A 40 19.59 -4.31 -2.20
CA VAL A 40 18.85 -5.12 -1.23
C VAL A 40 19.80 -6.08 -0.50
N SER A 41 20.79 -6.66 -1.20
CA SER A 41 21.81 -7.51 -0.59
C SER A 41 22.75 -6.72 0.34
N LYS A 42 23.14 -5.49 -0.02
CA LYS A 42 23.96 -4.62 0.83
C LYS A 42 23.26 -4.25 2.14
N GLU A 43 21.94 -4.17 2.12
CA GLU A 43 21.10 -3.82 3.28
C GLU A 43 20.71 -5.03 4.16
N GLY A 44 21.26 -6.21 3.85
CA GLY A 44 21.13 -7.43 4.67
C GLY A 44 19.89 -8.29 4.37
N TYR A 45 19.18 -8.05 3.25
CA TYR A 45 18.08 -8.91 2.81
C TYR A 45 18.59 -10.06 1.94
N GLN A 46 18.00 -11.24 2.08
CA GLN A 46 18.37 -12.40 1.27
C GLN A 46 17.64 -12.39 -0.08
N VAL A 47 18.36 -12.14 -1.17
CA VAL A 47 17.81 -12.25 -2.52
C VAL A 47 17.73 -13.73 -2.93
N VAL A 48 16.51 -14.24 -3.10
CA VAL A 48 16.25 -15.64 -3.46
C VAL A 48 15.99 -15.80 -4.96
N LYS A 49 16.36 -16.95 -5.52
CA LYS A 49 16.13 -17.29 -6.94
C LYS A 49 14.73 -17.85 -7.22
N GLN A 50 13.97 -18.19 -6.18
CA GLN A 50 12.64 -18.78 -6.31
C GLN A 50 11.61 -17.92 -5.59
N SER A 51 10.53 -17.58 -6.29
CA SER A 51 9.43 -16.79 -5.71
C SER A 51 8.66 -17.50 -4.60
N SER A 52 8.74 -18.83 -4.53
CA SER A 52 8.05 -19.61 -3.50
C SER A 52 8.65 -19.41 -2.11
N SER A 53 9.96 -19.25 -2.01
CA SER A 53 10.68 -19.07 -0.75
C SER A 53 10.81 -17.61 -0.32
N ALA A 54 10.34 -16.66 -1.13
CA ALA A 54 10.41 -15.23 -0.82
C ALA A 54 9.25 -14.75 0.06
N ASP A 55 9.51 -13.86 1.00
CA ASP A 55 8.48 -13.17 1.78
C ASP A 55 7.95 -11.95 1.03
N ILE A 56 8.83 -11.27 0.29
CA ILE A 56 8.54 -10.05 -0.47
C ILE A 56 8.85 -10.29 -1.96
N ILE A 57 7.92 -9.91 -2.82
CA ILE A 57 8.14 -9.85 -4.26
C ILE A 57 8.38 -8.39 -4.64
N LEU A 58 9.55 -8.12 -5.21
CA LEU A 58 9.96 -6.80 -5.65
C LEU A 58 10.00 -6.77 -7.17
N VAL A 59 9.13 -6.00 -7.78
CA VAL A 59 8.98 -5.93 -9.23
C VAL A 59 9.66 -4.66 -9.73
N GLU A 60 10.87 -4.74 -10.23
CA GLU A 60 11.67 -3.58 -10.66
C GLU A 60 11.18 -2.99 -11.98
N SER A 61 10.77 -3.85 -12.91
CA SER A 61 10.33 -3.41 -14.23
C SER A 61 9.14 -4.24 -14.69
N ILE A 62 7.97 -3.62 -14.64
CA ILE A 62 6.76 -4.13 -15.28
C ILE A 62 6.08 -2.98 -16.01
N GLY A 63 5.69 -3.22 -17.25
CA GLY A 63 5.07 -2.19 -18.09
C GLY A 63 3.61 -1.95 -17.72
N PHE A 64 3.09 -0.80 -18.17
CA PHE A 64 1.69 -0.41 -17.99
C PHE A 64 0.70 -1.51 -18.41
N ASP A 65 0.91 -2.11 -19.58
CA ASP A 65 0.05 -3.18 -20.11
C ASP A 65 0.05 -4.43 -19.23
N ALA A 66 1.19 -4.75 -18.61
CA ALA A 66 1.33 -5.88 -17.71
C ALA A 66 0.58 -5.63 -16.39
N MET A 67 0.59 -4.40 -15.88
CA MET A 67 -0.25 -4.03 -14.72
C MET A 67 -1.75 -4.12 -15.03
N MET A 68 -2.19 -3.72 -16.23
CA MET A 68 -3.58 -3.91 -16.67
C MET A 68 -3.97 -5.40 -16.73
N ARG A 69 -3.06 -6.24 -17.23
CA ARG A 69 -3.25 -7.70 -17.26
C ARG A 69 -3.30 -8.31 -15.86
N ILE A 70 -2.43 -7.87 -14.95
CA ILE A 70 -2.44 -8.29 -13.54
C ILE A 70 -3.75 -7.88 -12.87
N ALA A 71 -4.21 -6.64 -13.07
CA ALA A 71 -5.50 -6.18 -12.54
C ALA A 71 -6.67 -7.04 -13.06
N SER A 72 -6.56 -7.52 -14.30
CA SER A 72 -7.52 -8.40 -14.96
C SER A 72 -7.31 -9.89 -14.67
N LEU A 73 -6.31 -10.27 -13.86
CA LEU A 73 -5.91 -11.65 -13.55
C LEU A 73 -5.63 -12.51 -14.81
N CYS A 74 -5.13 -11.89 -15.87
CA CYS A 74 -4.87 -12.54 -17.16
C CYS A 74 -3.39 -12.38 -17.55
N PRO A 75 -2.47 -13.14 -16.92
CA PRO A 75 -1.04 -13.00 -17.14
C PRO A 75 -0.65 -13.48 -18.54
N LEU A 76 0.23 -12.73 -19.20
CA LEU A 76 0.80 -13.10 -20.50
C LEU A 76 2.10 -13.89 -20.37
N ASN A 77 2.92 -13.59 -19.35
CA ASN A 77 4.24 -14.18 -19.15
C ASN A 77 4.41 -14.78 -17.74
N ALA A 78 5.54 -15.44 -17.52
CA ALA A 78 5.85 -16.11 -16.25
C ALA A 78 5.94 -15.12 -15.07
N ASP A 79 6.46 -13.92 -15.30
CA ASP A 79 6.65 -12.90 -14.26
C ASP A 79 5.31 -12.37 -13.76
N GLU A 80 4.39 -12.00 -14.67
CA GLU A 80 3.01 -11.62 -14.35
C GLU A 80 2.30 -12.75 -13.60
N ALA A 81 2.50 -14.01 -14.00
CA ALA A 81 1.93 -15.16 -13.33
C ALA A 81 2.50 -15.35 -11.91
N VAL A 82 3.79 -15.06 -11.70
CA VAL A 82 4.42 -15.08 -10.37
C VAL A 82 3.84 -13.99 -9.49
N VAL A 83 3.64 -12.77 -10.00
CA VAL A 83 3.00 -11.68 -9.25
C VAL A 83 1.61 -12.09 -8.79
N ILE A 84 0.75 -12.56 -9.70
CA ILE A 84 -0.61 -12.98 -9.36
C ILE A 84 -0.59 -14.13 -8.33
N LYS A 85 0.24 -15.15 -8.53
CA LYS A 85 0.37 -16.27 -7.58
C LYS A 85 0.84 -15.81 -6.20
N SER A 86 1.65 -14.76 -6.14
CA SER A 86 2.17 -14.22 -4.88
C SER A 86 1.11 -13.38 -4.15
N LEU A 87 0.34 -12.58 -4.88
CA LEU A 87 -0.83 -11.87 -4.34
C LEU A 87 -1.86 -12.87 -3.78
N LEU A 88 -2.14 -13.96 -4.50
CA LEU A 88 -3.02 -15.04 -4.03
C LEU A 88 -2.52 -15.74 -2.77
N LYS A 89 -1.20 -15.73 -2.52
CA LYS A 89 -0.58 -16.27 -1.30
C LYS A 89 -0.51 -15.23 -0.17
N GLY A 90 -1.03 -14.01 -0.37
CA GLY A 90 -0.97 -12.93 0.60
C GLY A 90 0.44 -12.35 0.79
N LYS A 91 1.36 -12.57 -0.17
CA LYS A 91 2.72 -12.02 -0.10
C LYS A 91 2.71 -10.54 -0.46
N LYS A 92 3.64 -9.78 0.12
CA LYS A 92 3.82 -8.36 -0.19
C LYS A 92 4.40 -8.22 -1.60
N VAL A 93 3.75 -7.44 -2.45
CA VAL A 93 4.23 -7.14 -3.81
C VAL A 93 4.49 -5.65 -3.92
N LEU A 94 5.76 -5.29 -4.15
CA LEU A 94 6.22 -3.92 -4.32
C LEU A 94 6.46 -3.64 -5.80
N VAL A 95 5.88 -2.56 -6.32
CA VAL A 95 6.00 -2.14 -7.73
C VAL A 95 6.33 -0.64 -7.80
N PRO A 96 7.24 -0.17 -8.68
CA PRO A 96 7.49 1.24 -8.88
C PRO A 96 6.23 1.99 -9.32
N VAL A 97 6.03 3.21 -8.81
CA VAL A 97 4.90 4.08 -9.22
C VAL A 97 4.94 4.33 -10.73
N GLU A 98 6.14 4.41 -11.32
CA GLU A 98 6.35 4.66 -12.74
C GLU A 98 5.78 3.55 -13.64
N SER A 99 5.64 2.33 -13.12
CA SER A 99 5.05 1.20 -13.85
C SER A 99 3.56 1.40 -14.16
N PHE A 100 2.87 2.29 -13.44
CA PHE A 100 1.44 2.54 -13.63
C PHE A 100 1.04 4.00 -13.42
N ASP A 101 1.82 4.93 -13.97
CA ASP A 101 1.48 6.36 -13.91
C ASP A 101 0.64 6.81 -15.11
N PHE A 102 -0.65 7.02 -14.87
CA PHE A 102 -1.60 7.58 -15.84
C PHE A 102 -2.12 8.96 -15.43
N HIS A 103 -1.67 9.54 -14.31
CA HIS A 103 -2.24 10.76 -13.75
C HIS A 103 -2.01 11.99 -14.65
N GLN A 104 -0.93 11.98 -15.44
CA GLN A 104 -0.66 13.00 -16.46
C GLN A 104 -1.79 13.16 -17.49
N PHE A 105 -2.58 12.11 -17.74
CA PHE A 105 -3.65 12.11 -18.73
C PHE A 105 -5.01 12.61 -18.19
N LYS A 106 -5.07 13.05 -16.92
CA LYS A 106 -6.33 13.46 -16.27
C LYS A 106 -7.07 14.59 -16.99
N GLN A 107 -6.33 15.50 -17.64
CA GLN A 107 -6.93 16.65 -18.34
C GLN A 107 -7.18 16.40 -19.83
N THR A 108 -6.52 15.41 -20.42
CA THR A 108 -6.55 15.14 -21.87
C THR A 108 -7.43 13.95 -22.24
N SER A 109 -7.63 13.01 -21.32
CA SER A 109 -8.42 11.79 -21.55
C SER A 109 -9.93 12.02 -21.45
N LYS A 110 -10.70 11.13 -22.08
CA LYS A 110 -12.17 11.09 -21.89
C LYS A 110 -12.47 10.59 -20.47
N ALA A 111 -13.49 11.16 -19.85
CA ALA A 111 -13.81 10.91 -18.44
C ALA A 111 -14.01 9.41 -18.11
N LEU A 112 -14.75 8.67 -18.95
CA LEU A 112 -14.98 7.24 -18.73
C LEU A 112 -13.68 6.43 -18.78
N LEU A 113 -12.81 6.69 -19.76
CA LEU A 113 -11.52 6.00 -19.88
C LEU A 113 -10.63 6.26 -18.66
N PHE A 114 -10.59 7.51 -18.17
CA PHE A 114 -9.83 7.84 -16.98
C PHE A 114 -10.37 7.14 -15.73
N GLN A 115 -11.70 7.07 -15.61
CA GLN A 115 -12.36 6.35 -14.53
C GLN A 115 -12.02 4.85 -14.56
N ASP A 116 -12.08 4.20 -15.73
CA ASP A 116 -11.73 2.78 -15.86
C ASP A 116 -10.28 2.51 -15.41
N LEU A 117 -9.34 3.39 -15.76
CA LEU A 117 -7.94 3.30 -15.31
C LEU A 117 -7.81 3.46 -13.79
N GLN A 118 -8.53 4.43 -13.22
CA GLN A 118 -8.58 4.65 -11.77
C GLN A 118 -9.14 3.41 -11.06
N GLU A 119 -10.18 2.78 -11.60
CA GLU A 119 -10.76 1.55 -11.04
C GLU A 119 -9.78 0.37 -11.11
N GLN A 120 -9.01 0.22 -12.18
CA GLN A 120 -7.95 -0.79 -12.23
C GLN A 120 -6.83 -0.52 -11.22
N TYR A 121 -6.43 0.74 -11.04
CA TYR A 121 -5.45 1.12 -10.03
C TYR A 121 -5.91 0.74 -8.62
N GLU A 122 -7.13 1.11 -8.26
CA GLU A 122 -7.71 0.78 -6.95
C GLU A 122 -7.85 -0.73 -6.75
N LYS A 123 -8.18 -1.46 -7.81
CA LYS A 123 -8.24 -2.93 -7.76
C LYS A 123 -6.87 -3.53 -7.44
N LEU A 124 -5.79 -3.04 -8.06
CA LEU A 124 -4.42 -3.48 -7.76
C LEU A 124 -4.05 -3.24 -6.29
N LEU A 125 -4.38 -2.06 -5.75
CA LEU A 125 -4.17 -1.76 -4.33
C LEU A 125 -4.93 -2.74 -3.42
N ARG A 126 -6.19 -3.03 -3.74
CA ARG A 126 -7.03 -3.98 -2.98
C ARG A 126 -6.53 -5.43 -3.07
N TYR A 127 -5.83 -5.78 -4.14
CA TYR A 127 -5.16 -7.08 -4.25
C TYR A 127 -3.92 -7.17 -3.34
N GLY A 128 -3.40 -6.05 -2.84
CA GLY A 128 -2.18 -6.01 -2.03
C GLY A 128 -0.93 -5.59 -2.80
N VAL A 129 -1.08 -5.02 -4.00
CA VAL A 129 0.04 -4.36 -4.68
C VAL A 129 0.30 -3.02 -3.98
N GLN A 130 1.55 -2.78 -3.61
CA GLN A 130 1.99 -1.52 -3.04
C GLN A 130 2.93 -0.83 -4.01
N PHE A 131 2.55 0.37 -4.43
CA PHE A 131 3.39 1.20 -5.27
C PHE A 131 4.40 1.98 -4.44
N TYR A 132 5.65 2.05 -4.89
CA TYR A 132 6.73 2.76 -4.20
C TYR A 132 7.49 3.69 -5.15
N LYS A 133 8.06 4.76 -4.61
CA LYS A 133 9.10 5.54 -5.30
C LYS A 133 10.47 4.98 -4.93
N LYS A 134 11.43 5.03 -5.84
CA LYS A 134 12.76 4.42 -5.63
C LYS A 134 13.44 4.90 -4.34
N GLU A 135 13.22 6.14 -3.93
CA GLU A 135 13.80 6.73 -2.72
C GLU A 135 13.20 6.15 -1.43
N GLU A 136 11.96 5.66 -1.49
CA GLU A 136 11.19 5.15 -0.34
C GLU A 136 11.33 3.63 -0.17
N LEU A 137 11.99 2.95 -1.13
CA LEU A 137 12.08 1.48 -1.17
C LEU A 137 12.69 0.91 0.12
N LEU A 138 13.78 1.50 0.62
CA LEU A 138 14.49 1.00 1.80
C LEU A 138 13.63 1.09 3.06
N SER A 139 12.95 2.22 3.28
CA SER A 139 12.06 2.41 4.42
C SER A 139 10.89 1.41 4.40
N LEU A 140 10.33 1.14 3.22
CA LEU A 140 9.24 0.16 3.06
C LEU A 140 9.67 -1.27 3.33
N LEU A 141 10.92 -1.61 3.03
CA LEU A 141 11.48 -2.92 3.33
C LEU A 141 11.69 -3.07 4.85
N GLU A 142 12.18 -2.03 5.54
CA GLU A 142 12.41 -2.06 6.99
C GLU A 142 11.12 -2.21 7.79
N GLU A 143 10.05 -1.49 7.42
CA GLU A 143 8.71 -1.65 8.01
C GLU A 143 8.18 -3.09 7.89
N SER A 144 8.65 -3.84 6.88
CA SER A 144 8.23 -5.22 6.64
C SER A 144 8.87 -6.22 7.61
N THR A 145 10.02 -5.87 8.22
CA THR A 145 10.77 -6.76 9.12
C THR A 145 10.28 -6.72 10.57
N CYS A 146 9.52 -5.69 10.92
CA CYS A 146 8.85 -5.57 12.21
C CYS A 146 7.41 -6.07 12.05
N GLY A 147 7.20 -7.37 12.28
CA GLY A 147 5.90 -7.99 12.10
C GLY A 147 4.81 -7.30 12.91
N GLU A 148 3.77 -6.82 12.25
CA GLU A 148 2.41 -6.77 12.78
C GLU A 148 1.38 -6.64 11.67
N ASN A 149 0.29 -7.35 11.86
CA ASN A 149 -0.81 -7.57 10.95
C ASN A 149 -1.49 -6.27 10.49
N ASN A 150 -1.90 -6.26 9.23
CA ASN A 150 -3.05 -5.52 8.66
C ASN A 150 -3.57 -4.35 9.50
N LYS A 151 -3.09 -3.14 9.23
CA LYS A 151 -3.88 -1.91 9.42
C LYS A 151 -4.08 -1.25 8.06
N PRO A 152 -5.31 -0.82 7.71
CA PRO A 152 -5.53 -0.03 6.51
C PRO A 152 -4.86 1.33 6.70
N LEU A 153 -3.91 1.64 5.81
CA LEU A 153 -3.25 2.95 5.78
C LEU A 153 -4.22 3.98 5.16
N ASN A 154 -5.12 4.50 5.98
CA ASN A 154 -5.67 5.83 5.77
C ASN A 154 -4.66 6.83 6.33
N ASP A 155 -3.73 7.29 5.51
CA ASP A 155 -3.19 8.63 5.69
C ASP A 155 -2.67 9.18 4.35
N VAL A 156 -3.54 9.96 3.71
CA VAL A 156 -3.16 10.88 2.65
C VAL A 156 -2.54 12.09 3.34
N THR A 157 -1.21 12.06 3.47
CA THR A 157 -0.43 13.22 3.90
C THR A 157 -0.54 14.32 2.85
N LYS A 158 -1.38 15.29 3.19
CA LYS A 158 -1.32 16.64 2.63
C LYS A 158 0.08 17.21 2.85
N ASN A 159 0.72 17.69 1.79
CA ASN A 159 1.68 18.77 1.90
C ASN A 159 1.20 19.93 1.01
N GLU A 160 0.75 20.99 1.68
CA GLU A 160 0.37 22.28 1.11
C GLU A 160 1.60 23.20 1.06
N THR A 161 1.79 23.96 -0.03
CA THR A 161 2.05 25.44 -0.06
C THR A 161 2.20 25.85 -1.55
N GLN A 162 1.53 26.85 -2.15
CA GLN A 162 1.07 28.18 -1.72
C GLN A 162 -0.23 28.64 -2.45
N PRO A 163 -0.90 29.72 -1.98
CA PRO A 163 -2.37 29.80 -1.94
C PRO A 163 -3.01 30.61 -3.07
N LYS A 164 -4.18 30.16 -3.52
CA LYS A 164 -5.28 31.02 -3.96
C LYS A 164 -6.49 30.73 -3.08
N SER A 165 -6.88 31.71 -2.29
CA SER A 165 -7.95 31.65 -1.31
C SER A 165 -9.31 31.45 -1.98
N VAL A 166 -9.94 30.32 -1.69
CA VAL A 166 -11.40 30.22 -1.63
C VAL A 166 -11.69 29.40 -0.38
N GLU A 167 -12.29 30.04 0.62
CA GLU A 167 -12.76 29.37 1.85
C GLU A 167 -13.55 28.13 1.44
N LYS A 168 -13.03 26.94 1.78
CA LYS A 168 -13.69 25.67 1.47
C LYS A 168 -15.01 25.59 2.24
N VAL A 169 -16.07 26.03 1.59
CA VAL A 169 -17.46 25.77 1.96
C VAL A 169 -17.63 24.25 2.11
N GLY A 170 -17.84 23.77 3.33
CA GLY A 170 -17.86 22.32 3.61
C GLY A 170 -19.08 21.66 2.96
N LEU A 171 -18.86 20.68 2.07
CA LEU A 171 -19.95 19.99 1.38
C LEU A 171 -20.42 18.76 2.18
N LEU A 172 -21.73 18.69 2.45
CA LEU A 172 -22.40 17.54 3.06
C LEU A 172 -23.20 16.79 1.99
N THR A 173 -22.74 15.57 1.70
CA THR A 173 -23.35 14.64 0.73
C THR A 173 -24.01 13.47 1.45
N GLU A 174 -24.97 12.82 0.79
CA GLU A 174 -25.63 11.61 1.33
C GLU A 174 -24.62 10.50 1.68
N LYS A 175 -23.62 10.25 0.82
CA LYS A 175 -22.55 9.30 1.10
C LYS A 175 -21.86 9.56 2.44
N LYS A 176 -21.60 10.84 2.74
CA LYS A 176 -20.94 11.26 3.98
C LYS A 176 -21.82 11.08 5.23
N LEU A 177 -23.15 11.13 5.06
CA LEU A 177 -24.10 10.83 6.14
C LEU A 177 -24.25 9.32 6.37
N ILE A 178 -24.22 8.52 5.30
CA ILE A 178 -24.24 7.06 5.38
C ILE A 178 -22.97 6.55 6.08
N GLU A 179 -21.80 7.11 5.74
CA GLU A 179 -20.52 6.78 6.40
C GLU A 179 -20.49 7.13 7.90
N MET A 180 -21.29 8.11 8.33
CA MET A 180 -21.42 8.50 9.74
C MET A 180 -22.28 7.52 10.56
N ASN A 181 -22.93 6.54 9.91
CA ASN A 181 -23.72 5.47 10.54
C ASN A 181 -24.66 5.99 11.64
N LEU A 182 -25.34 7.10 11.36
CA LEU A 182 -26.24 7.77 12.28
C LEU A 182 -27.52 6.95 12.46
N SER A 183 -28.00 6.88 13.70
CA SER A 183 -29.25 6.22 14.06
C SER A 183 -30.43 7.14 13.75
N ASP A 184 -31.62 6.56 13.58
CA ASP A 184 -32.84 7.33 13.44
C ASP A 184 -33.03 8.21 14.71
N HIS A 185 -33.30 9.51 14.52
CA HIS A 185 -33.37 10.57 15.56
C HIS A 185 -32.04 11.16 16.08
N ASP A 186 -30.90 10.87 15.46
CA ASP A 186 -29.64 11.53 15.83
C ASP A 186 -29.63 13.03 15.51
N ARG A 187 -28.73 13.77 16.18
CA ARG A 187 -28.54 15.20 15.97
C ARG A 187 -27.18 15.49 15.36
N ILE A 188 -27.16 16.28 14.28
CA ILE A 188 -25.92 16.72 13.64
C ILE A 188 -25.76 18.24 13.76
N ARG A 189 -24.57 18.68 14.18
CA ARG A 189 -24.22 20.10 14.19
C ARG A 189 -23.56 20.49 12.88
N ILE A 190 -24.17 21.41 12.13
CA ILE A 190 -23.63 21.87 10.84
C ILE A 190 -22.90 23.20 11.06
N LYS A 191 -21.65 23.30 10.60
CA LYS A 191 -20.89 24.55 10.70
C LYS A 191 -21.46 25.59 9.73
N LYS A 192 -21.57 26.84 10.19
CA LYS A 192 -21.97 27.99 9.37
C LYS A 192 -21.10 28.08 8.11
N GLY A 193 -21.73 28.02 6.93
CA GLY A 193 -21.03 27.97 5.64
C GLY A 193 -20.80 26.56 5.09
N MET A 194 -21.51 25.54 5.56
CA MET A 194 -21.57 24.24 4.89
C MET A 194 -22.72 24.19 3.87
N ILE A 195 -22.46 23.67 2.67
CA ILE A 195 -23.49 23.36 1.67
C ILE A 195 -24.00 21.94 1.92
N VAL A 196 -25.30 21.81 2.13
CA VAL A 196 -25.99 20.52 2.19
C VAL A 196 -26.60 20.23 0.83
N THR A 197 -26.20 19.12 0.21
CA THR A 197 -26.77 18.69 -1.08
C THR A 197 -28.25 18.27 -0.94
N ALA A 198 -29.02 18.35 -2.03
CA ALA A 198 -30.43 17.95 -2.03
C ALA A 198 -30.62 16.49 -1.55
N LEU A 199 -29.75 15.58 -2.00
CA LEU A 199 -29.74 14.17 -1.57
C LEU A 199 -29.46 14.03 -0.07
N ALA A 200 -28.49 14.79 0.48
CA ALA A 200 -28.23 14.79 1.92
C ALA A 200 -29.43 15.30 2.72
N LYS A 201 -30.13 16.34 2.23
CA LYS A 201 -31.33 16.88 2.88
C LYS A 201 -32.49 15.87 2.87
N ASP A 202 -32.64 15.11 1.79
CA ASP A 202 -33.64 14.05 1.70
C ASP A 202 -33.31 12.86 2.62
N TYR A 203 -32.03 12.50 2.74
CA TYR A 203 -31.57 11.47 3.67
C TYR A 203 -31.87 11.85 5.13
N LEU A 204 -31.53 13.08 5.54
CA LEU A 204 -31.79 13.56 6.91
C LEU A 204 -33.30 13.54 7.25
N LYS A 205 -34.16 13.87 6.28
CA LYS A 205 -35.62 13.79 6.46
C LYS A 205 -36.13 12.35 6.60
N ARG A 206 -35.61 11.41 5.81
CA ARG A 206 -36.02 9.99 5.88
C ARG A 206 -35.67 9.35 7.21
N HIS A 207 -34.51 9.72 7.78
CA HIS A 207 -33.99 9.17 9.02
C HIS A 207 -34.33 10.00 10.27
N ASN A 208 -35.23 11.00 10.16
CA ASN A 208 -35.60 11.91 11.26
C ASN A 208 -34.40 12.55 12.00
N ILE A 209 -33.30 12.80 11.29
CA ILE A 209 -32.08 13.39 11.87
C ILE A 209 -32.27 14.90 12.00
N ILE A 210 -32.05 15.44 13.20
CA ILE A 210 -32.26 16.85 13.51
C ILE A 210 -30.97 17.63 13.27
N ILE A 211 -31.08 18.76 12.58
CA ILE A 211 -29.96 19.66 12.30
C ILE A 211 -29.93 20.77 13.35
N GLU A 212 -28.80 20.95 14.03
CA GLU A 212 -28.51 22.11 14.88
C GLU A 212 -27.46 22.99 14.18
N GLU A 213 -27.76 24.29 14.00
CA GLU A 213 -26.86 25.30 13.39
C GLU A 213 -25.88 25.92 14.41
#